data_AF-A0A0B7BRY4-F1
#
_entry.id   AF-A0A0B7BRY4-F1
#
_cell.length_a   1.000
_cell.length_b   1.000
_cell.length_c   1.000
_cell.angle_alpha   90.00
_cell.angle_beta   90.00
_cell.angle_gamma   90.00
#
_symmetry.space_group_name_H-M   'P 1'
#
loop_
_entity.id
_entity.type
_entity.pdbx_description
1 polymer ?
#
loop_
_entity_poly.entity_id
_entity_poly.type
_entity_poly.pdbx_seq_one_letter_code
_entity_poly.pdbx_strand_id
1 'polypeptide(L)'
;KAREAATMNVENLKKAIFDLIGAGIETVSSTIMWFVLYVINYPEIQEKVYREIEKEVGTERLPNMSDKIQLPYLNAVIMEVQRLASVVPLNVPHLCAEDVTIRGYTLPKGTQIIPSLDSILFDKKTWGKDARSFRPE
;
A
#
# COMPACT_ATOMS: atom_id res chain seq x y z
N LYS A 1 -21.40 18.88 32.21
CA LYS A 1 -20.83 18.40 30.93
C LYS A 1 -19.36 18.81 30.92
N ALA A 2 -18.44 17.87 31.18
CA ALA A 2 -17.01 18.16 31.17
C ALA A 2 -16.62 18.60 29.75
N ARG A 3 -15.96 19.76 29.65
CA ARG A 3 -15.36 20.25 28.41
C ARG A 3 -14.34 19.20 27.97
N GLU A 4 -14.58 18.54 26.84
CA GLU A 4 -13.59 17.64 26.23
C GLU A 4 -12.26 18.38 26.18
N ALA A 5 -11.22 17.78 26.78
CA ALA A 5 -9.88 18.35 26.75
C ALA A 5 -9.50 18.56 25.28
N ALA A 6 -9.03 19.76 24.92
CA ALA A 6 -8.63 20.06 23.56
C ALA A 6 -7.57 19.05 23.11
N THR A 7 -7.88 18.29 22.07
CA THR A 7 -6.98 17.27 21.51
C THR A 7 -5.74 17.89 20.86
N MET A 8 -5.79 19.18 20.54
CA MET A 8 -4.64 19.98 20.09
C MET A 8 -3.80 20.44 21.29
N ASN A 9 -2.87 19.60 21.71
CA ASN A 9 -1.86 19.90 22.73
C ASN A 9 -0.50 19.36 22.29
N VAL A 10 0.57 19.82 22.95
CA VAL A 10 1.95 19.49 22.58
C VAL A 10 2.23 17.99 22.62
N GLU A 11 1.64 17.25 23.57
CA GLU A 11 1.85 15.80 23.68
C GLU A 11 1.21 15.04 22.52
N ASN A 12 -0.01 15.40 22.13
CA ASN A 12 -0.64 14.82 20.94
C ASN A 12 0.05 15.24 19.63
N LEU A 13 0.59 16.46 19.56
CA LEU A 13 1.39 16.90 18.40
C LEU A 13 2.66 16.04 18.24
N LYS A 14 3.39 15.77 19.32
CA LYS A 14 4.57 14.89 19.29
C LYS A 14 4.22 13.49 18.78
N LYS A 15 3.12 12.91 19.27
CA LYS A 15 2.63 11.60 18.82
C LYS A 15 2.26 11.60 17.34
N ALA A 16 1.52 12.60 16.89
CA ALA A 16 1.13 12.72 15.48
C ALA A 16 2.35 12.84 14.54
N ILE A 17 3.38 13.58 14.95
CA ILE A 17 4.64 13.67 14.19
C ILE A 17 5.34 12.31 14.14
N PHE A 18 5.42 11.61 15.27
CA PHE A 18 6.04 10.29 15.33
C PHE A 18 5.29 9.29 14.44
N ASP A 19 3.96 9.25 14.52
CA ASP A 19 3.12 8.38 13.71
C ASP A 19 3.28 8.68 12.21
N LEU A 20 3.28 9.97 11.82
CA LEU A 20 3.46 10.38 10.43
C LEU A 20 4.81 9.95 9.87
N ILE A 21 5.89 10.15 10.63
CA ILE A 21 7.25 9.80 10.22
C ILE A 21 7.40 8.28 10.17
N GLY A 22 7.00 7.56 11.23
CA GLY A 22 7.13 6.12 11.31
C GLY A 22 6.33 5.40 10.22
N ALA A 23 5.06 5.75 10.07
CA ALA A 23 4.20 5.18 9.04
C ALA A 23 4.66 5.59 7.63
N GLY A 24 5.14 6.82 7.43
CA GLY A 24 5.52 7.33 6.11
C GLY A 24 6.89 6.87 5.60
N ILE A 25 7.87 6.66 6.49
CA ILE A 25 9.24 6.29 6.07
C ILE A 25 9.32 4.80 5.77
N GLU A 26 9.02 3.94 6.74
CA GLU A 26 9.31 2.51 6.63
C GLU A 26 8.49 1.84 5.52
N THR A 27 7.22 2.20 5.36
CA THR A 27 6.37 1.59 4.32
C THR A 27 6.77 2.03 2.92
N VAL A 28 7.14 3.31 2.75
CA VAL A 28 7.52 3.87 1.44
C VAL A 28 8.90 3.36 1.04
N SER A 29 9.89 3.37 1.94
CA SER A 29 11.24 2.87 1.67
C SER A 29 11.21 1.38 1.30
N SER A 30 10.46 0.57 2.03
CA SER A 30 10.26 -0.85 1.74
C SER A 30 9.61 -1.06 0.38
N THR A 31 8.57 -0.28 0.04
CA THR A 31 7.90 -0.39 -1.27
C THR A 31 8.85 -0.03 -2.42
N ILE A 32 9.66 1.02 -2.27
CA ILE A 32 10.66 1.42 -3.27
C ILE A 32 11.74 0.33 -3.41
N MET A 33 12.21 -0.25 -2.31
CA MET A 33 13.17 -1.35 -2.34
C MET A 33 12.61 -2.55 -3.11
N TRP A 34 11.35 -2.92 -2.87
CA TRP A 34 10.68 -3.98 -3.63
C TRP A 34 10.53 -3.62 -5.11
N PHE A 35 10.17 -2.37 -5.43
CA PHE A 35 10.10 -1.91 -6.81
C PHE A 35 11.44 -2.11 -7.53
N VAL A 36 12.54 -1.66 -6.93
CA VAL A 36 13.90 -1.85 -7.47
C VAL A 36 14.24 -3.32 -7.62
N LEU A 37 13.91 -4.15 -6.62
CA LEU A 37 14.13 -5.60 -6.68
C LEU A 37 13.38 -6.23 -7.86
N TYR A 38 12.10 -5.90 -8.06
CA TYR A 38 11.32 -6.42 -9.17
C TYR A 38 11.88 -5.96 -10.52
N VAL A 39 12.13 -4.67 -10.75
CA VAL A 39 12.62 -4.23 -12.07
C VAL A 39 14.00 -4.78 -12.43
N ILE A 40 14.87 -5.04 -11.44
CA ILE A 40 16.16 -5.73 -11.67
C ILE A 40 15.97 -7.21 -12.06
N ASN A 41 14.96 -7.89 -11.50
CA ASN A 41 14.67 -9.29 -11.80
C ASN A 41 13.80 -9.49 -13.05
N TYR A 42 13.16 -8.43 -13.55
CA TYR A 42 12.31 -8.42 -14.75
C TYR A 42 12.74 -7.30 -15.72
N PRO A 43 13.90 -7.42 -16.39
CA PRO A 43 14.44 -6.36 -17.25
C PRO A 43 13.51 -5.94 -18.39
N GLU A 44 12.68 -6.85 -18.89
CA GLU A 44 11.65 -6.57 -19.90
C GLU A 44 10.56 -5.62 -19.38
N ILE A 45 10.24 -5.68 -18.08
CA ILE A 45 9.31 -4.75 -17.44
C ILE A 45 9.99 -3.39 -17.24
N GLN A 46 11.26 -3.39 -16.82
CA GLN A 46 12.04 -2.16 -16.70
C GLN A 46 12.11 -1.40 -18.04
N GLU A 47 12.39 -2.11 -19.13
CA GLU A 47 12.46 -1.56 -20.48
C GLU A 47 11.11 -0.96 -20.93
N LYS A 48 9.99 -1.66 -20.67
CA LYS A 48 8.65 -1.14 -20.97
C LYS A 48 8.33 0.13 -20.18
N VAL A 49 8.67 0.16 -18.88
CA VAL A 49 8.51 1.37 -18.05
C VAL A 49 9.33 2.52 -18.60
N TYR A 50 10.60 2.27 -18.96
CA TYR A 50 11.47 3.29 -19.52
C TYR A 50 10.90 3.87 -20.82
N ARG A 51 10.45 3.02 -21.75
CA ARG A 51 9.84 3.45 -23.02
C ARG A 51 8.57 4.27 -22.82
N GLU A 52 7.73 3.90 -21.86
CA GLU A 52 6.54 4.67 -21.53
C GLU A 52 6.91 6.08 -21.01
N ILE A 53 7.87 6.16 -20.09
CA ILE A 53 8.35 7.45 -19.57
C ILE A 53 8.98 8.29 -20.68
N GLU A 54 9.85 7.70 -21.50
CA GLU A 54 10.50 8.40 -22.61
C GLU A 54 9.46 8.96 -23.60
N LYS A 55 8.44 8.17 -23.92
CA LYS A 55 7.39 8.56 -24.86
C LYS A 55 6.50 9.69 -24.35
N GLU A 56 6.09 9.63 -23.08
CA GLU A 56 5.04 10.50 -22.54
C GLU A 56 5.61 11.71 -21.76
N VAL A 57 6.81 11.58 -21.19
CA VAL A 57 7.49 12.65 -20.42
C VAL A 57 8.67 13.24 -21.20
N GLY A 58 9.44 12.41 -21.89
CA GLY A 58 10.69 12.79 -22.55
C GLY A 58 11.87 12.94 -21.60
N THR A 59 13.03 13.32 -22.15
CA THR A 59 14.31 13.49 -21.42
C THR A 59 14.62 14.94 -21.03
N GLU A 60 13.84 15.90 -21.54
CA GLU A 60 14.13 17.34 -21.39
C GLU A 60 13.70 17.92 -20.04
N ARG A 61 12.91 17.18 -19.26
CA ARG A 61 12.39 17.62 -17.96
C ARG A 61 12.22 16.46 -16.99
N LEU A 62 12.11 16.79 -15.71
CA LEU A 62 11.72 15.82 -14.69
C LEU A 62 10.22 15.48 -14.78
N PRO A 63 9.82 14.25 -14.42
CA PRO A 63 8.42 13.90 -14.23
C PRO A 63 7.75 14.73 -13.14
N ASN A 64 6.45 14.96 -13.27
CA ASN A 64 5.63 15.59 -12.24
C ASN A 64 4.26 14.89 -12.14
N MET A 65 3.43 15.29 -11.17
CA MET A 65 2.18 14.60 -10.88
C MET A 65 1.14 14.64 -12.02
N SER A 66 1.18 15.60 -12.94
CA SER A 66 0.27 15.60 -14.10
C SER A 66 0.59 14.47 -15.09
N ASP A 67 1.85 14.01 -15.13
CA ASP A 67 2.27 12.94 -16.02
C ASP A 67 1.71 11.58 -15.63
N LYS A 68 1.35 11.41 -14.34
CA LYS A 68 0.87 10.13 -13.79
C LYS A 68 -0.25 9.51 -14.63
N ILE A 69 -1.18 10.32 -15.15
CA ILE A 69 -2.33 9.84 -15.95
C ILE A 69 -1.86 9.28 -17.30
N GLN A 70 -0.74 9.75 -17.84
CA GLN A 70 -0.14 9.32 -19.09
C GLN A 70 0.78 8.12 -18.93
N LEU A 71 1.03 7.64 -17.70
CA LEU A 71 1.94 6.53 -17.40
C LEU A 71 1.18 5.29 -16.84
N PRO A 72 0.19 4.74 -17.56
CA PRO A 72 -0.63 3.64 -17.05
C PRO A 72 0.17 2.37 -16.74
N TYR A 73 1.20 2.04 -17.52
CA TYR A 73 2.00 0.85 -17.31
C TYR A 73 2.89 0.99 -16.07
N LEU A 74 3.56 2.13 -15.86
CA LEU A 74 4.27 2.41 -14.62
C LEU A 74 3.35 2.33 -13.40
N ASN A 75 2.13 2.89 -13.49
CA ASN A 75 1.14 2.77 -12.42
C ASN A 75 0.79 1.30 -12.13
N ALA A 76 0.58 0.49 -13.18
CA ALA A 76 0.30 -0.93 -13.04
C ALA A 76 1.46 -1.69 -12.38
N VAL A 77 2.71 -1.38 -12.77
CA VAL A 77 3.92 -1.92 -12.13
C VAL A 77 3.98 -1.56 -10.65
N ILE A 78 3.74 -0.30 -10.29
CA ILE A 78 3.72 0.14 -8.87
C ILE A 78 2.63 -0.61 -8.08
N MET A 79 1.43 -0.74 -8.65
CA MET A 79 0.33 -1.47 -8.00
C MET A 79 0.67 -2.95 -7.82
N GLU A 80 1.30 -3.58 -8.80
CA GLU A 80 1.70 -4.98 -8.73
C GLU A 80 2.83 -5.22 -7.73
N VAL A 81 3.78 -4.27 -7.62
CA VAL A 81 4.78 -4.27 -6.55
C VAL A 81 4.09 -4.20 -5.18
N GLN A 82 3.14 -3.28 -4.98
CA GLN A 82 2.43 -3.17 -3.70
C GLN A 82 1.63 -4.44 -3.36
N ARG A 83 1.00 -5.07 -4.37
CA ARG A 83 0.25 -6.31 -4.20
C ARG A 83 1.15 -7.48 -3.76
N LEU A 84 2.30 -7.66 -4.40
CA LEU A 84 3.20 -8.79 -4.14
C LEU A 84 4.16 -8.57 -2.97
N ALA A 85 4.66 -7.35 -2.79
CA ALA A 85 5.51 -7.02 -1.65
C ALA A 85 4.75 -7.11 -0.34
N SER A 86 3.46 -6.76 -0.34
CA SER A 86 2.56 -6.78 0.82
C SER A 86 3.26 -6.36 2.11
N VAL A 87 3.81 -5.14 2.13
CA VAL A 87 4.76 -4.68 3.16
C VAL A 87 4.20 -4.69 4.59
N VAL A 88 2.87 -4.78 4.74
CA VAL A 88 2.18 -4.96 6.03
C VAL A 88 1.13 -6.09 5.90
N PRO A 89 1.54 -7.37 5.86
CA PRO A 89 0.67 -8.47 5.43
C PRO A 89 -0.50 -8.76 6.41
N LEU A 90 -0.38 -8.34 7.67
CA LEU A 90 -1.40 -8.47 8.72
C LEU A 90 -2.12 -7.15 9.07
N ASN A 91 -1.88 -6.09 8.29
CA ASN A 91 -2.39 -4.74 8.54
C ASN A 91 -2.17 -4.26 10.00
N VAL A 92 -2.89 -3.23 10.42
CA VAL A 92 -2.94 -2.76 11.81
C VAL A 92 -4.09 -3.47 12.55
N PRO A 93 -3.88 -3.95 13.79
CA PRO A 93 -4.96 -4.53 14.59
C PRO A 93 -6.10 -3.54 14.85
N HIS A 94 -7.34 -4.04 14.77
CA HIS A 94 -8.56 -3.31 15.10
C HIS A 94 -9.21 -3.90 16.36
N LEU A 95 -10.13 -3.14 16.96
CA LEU A 95 -10.91 -3.57 18.13
C LEU A 95 -12.41 -3.36 17.87
N CYS A 96 -13.24 -4.35 18.19
CA CYS A 96 -14.70 -4.21 18.11
C CYS A 96 -15.20 -3.18 19.13
N ALA A 97 -15.71 -2.04 18.68
CA ALA A 97 -16.26 -1.01 19.57
C ALA A 97 -17.59 -1.43 20.24
N GLU A 98 -18.29 -2.37 19.63
CA GLU A 98 -19.54 -2.99 20.06
C GLU A 98 -19.61 -4.43 19.53
N ASP A 99 -20.64 -5.17 19.93
CA ASP A 99 -20.90 -6.52 19.41
C ASP A 99 -21.21 -6.44 17.91
N VAL A 100 -20.46 -7.17 17.08
CA VAL A 100 -20.62 -7.14 15.62
C VAL A 100 -20.81 -8.55 15.08
N THR A 101 -21.74 -8.73 14.13
CA THR A 101 -21.92 -10.03 13.44
C THR A 101 -21.32 -9.96 12.04
N ILE A 102 -20.31 -10.79 11.76
CA ILE A 102 -19.63 -10.87 10.46
C ILE A 102 -19.70 -12.31 9.95
N ARG A 103 -20.26 -12.50 8.75
CA ARG A 103 -20.40 -13.83 8.09
C ARG A 103 -21.07 -14.89 9.00
N GLY A 104 -22.00 -14.49 9.86
CA GLY A 104 -22.70 -15.37 10.79
C GLY A 104 -21.99 -15.61 12.12
N TYR A 105 -20.79 -15.05 12.34
CA TYR A 105 -20.09 -15.09 13.62
C TYR A 105 -20.35 -13.80 14.39
N THR A 106 -20.82 -13.92 15.63
CA THR A 106 -20.95 -12.78 16.55
C THR A 106 -19.64 -12.58 17.31
N LEU A 107 -19.01 -11.44 17.09
CA LEU A 107 -17.80 -11.00 17.78
C LEU A 107 -18.21 -10.03 18.89
N PRO A 108 -17.96 -10.35 20.16
CA PRO A 108 -18.26 -9.44 21.27
C PRO A 108 -17.44 -8.15 21.20
N LYS A 109 -17.97 -7.07 21.79
CA LYS A 109 -17.25 -5.84 22.07
C LYS A 109 -15.91 -6.14 22.74
N GLY A 110 -14.86 -5.46 22.30
CA GLY A 110 -13.49 -5.67 22.79
C GLY A 110 -12.74 -6.81 22.10
N THR A 111 -13.36 -7.53 21.16
CA THR A 111 -12.63 -8.52 20.34
C THR A 111 -11.62 -7.82 19.44
N GLN A 112 -10.36 -8.24 19.51
CA GLN A 112 -9.30 -7.79 18.58
C GLN A 112 -9.44 -8.50 17.23
N ILE A 113 -9.33 -7.74 16.14
CA ILE A 113 -9.37 -8.23 14.77
C ILE A 113 -8.02 -7.94 14.11
N ILE A 114 -7.39 -8.96 13.53
CA ILE A 114 -6.16 -8.84 12.74
C ILE A 114 -6.51 -9.17 11.29
N PRO A 115 -6.54 -8.17 10.37
CA PRO A 115 -6.84 -8.41 8.97
C PRO A 115 -5.68 -9.09 8.25
N SER A 116 -5.90 -10.24 7.60
CA SER A 116 -4.89 -10.82 6.70
C SER A 116 -5.02 -10.23 5.30
N LEU A 117 -4.17 -9.26 4.94
CA LEU A 117 -4.16 -8.68 3.60
C LEU A 117 -3.71 -9.71 2.56
N ASP A 118 -2.70 -10.52 2.87
CA ASP A 118 -2.21 -11.58 1.98
C ASP A 118 -3.30 -12.55 1.53
N SER A 119 -4.28 -12.82 2.40
CA SER A 119 -5.41 -13.69 2.05
C SER A 119 -6.23 -13.16 0.87
N ILE A 120 -6.21 -11.84 0.65
CA ILE A 120 -6.90 -11.15 -0.44
C ILE A 120 -5.92 -10.90 -1.60
N LEU A 121 -4.72 -10.39 -1.30
CA LEU A 121 -3.73 -10.00 -2.30
C LEU A 121 -3.19 -11.20 -3.09
N PHE A 122 -3.23 -12.42 -2.53
CA PHE A 122 -2.80 -13.68 -3.18
C PHE A 122 -3.94 -14.67 -3.43
N ASP A 123 -5.20 -14.24 -3.29
CA ASP A 123 -6.35 -15.12 -3.53
C ASP A 123 -6.39 -15.55 -5.01
N LYS A 124 -6.24 -16.86 -5.25
CA LYS A 124 -6.27 -17.42 -6.60
C LYS A 124 -7.63 -17.29 -7.28
N LYS A 125 -8.72 -17.12 -6.52
CA LYS A 125 -10.04 -16.89 -7.11
C LYS A 125 -10.16 -15.47 -7.67
N THR A 126 -9.50 -14.51 -7.03
CA THR A 126 -9.49 -13.11 -7.45
C THR A 126 -8.41 -12.83 -8.50
N TRP A 127 -7.18 -13.32 -8.28
CA TRP A 127 -5.99 -13.01 -9.09
C TRP A 127 -5.57 -14.14 -10.05
N GLY A 128 -6.30 -15.24 -10.10
CA GLY A 128 -5.99 -16.37 -10.97
C GLY A 128 -4.92 -17.33 -10.42
N LYS A 129 -4.56 -18.32 -11.24
CA LYS A 129 -3.62 -19.40 -10.84
C LYS A 129 -2.21 -18.89 -10.56
N ASP A 130 -1.85 -17.78 -11.19
CA ASP A 130 -0.60 -17.05 -11.17
C ASP A 130 -0.63 -15.86 -10.20
N ALA A 131 -1.51 -15.87 -9.20
CA ALA A 131 -1.62 -14.84 -8.16
C ALA A 131 -0.31 -14.49 -7.43
N ARG A 132 0.75 -15.31 -7.55
CA ARG A 132 2.08 -15.03 -6.96
C ARG A 132 3.15 -14.66 -7.99
N SER A 133 2.79 -14.60 -9.26
CA SER A 133 3.67 -14.13 -10.34
C SER A 133 3.56 -12.62 -10.45
N PHE A 134 4.69 -11.95 -10.67
CA PHE A 134 4.75 -10.51 -10.91
C PHE A 134 4.28 -10.22 -12.34
N ARG A 135 3.05 -9.72 -12.48
CA ARG A 135 2.41 -9.46 -13.77
C ARG A 135 1.67 -8.11 -13.75
N PRO A 136 2.31 -7.05 -14.26
CA PRO A 136 1.68 -5.74 -14.36
C PRO A 136 0.52 -5.65 -15.38
N GLU A 137 0.42 -6.57 -16.35
CA GLU A 137 -0.66 -6.62 -17.36
C GLU A 137 -1.96 -7.25 -16.86
#